data_AF-A0AAR5PHC6-F1
#
_entry.id   AF-A0AAR5PHC6-F1
#
_cell.length_a   1.000
_cell.length_b   1.000
_cell.length_c   1.000
_cell.angle_alpha   90.00
_cell.angle_beta   90.00
_cell.angle_gamma   90.00
#
_symmetry.space_group_name_H-M   'P 1'
#
loop_
_entity.id
_entity.type
_entity.pdbx_description
1 polymer ?
#
loop_
_entity_poly.entity_id
_entity_poly.type
_entity_poly.pdbx_seq_one_letter_code
_entity_poly.pdbx_strand_id
1 'polypeptide(L)'
;MQQLSDISFSFLATQTCTHCELPVTCGPVYVVNDLSILCGRCRMSAKDHYRNFAYEGLASTFLYPCKNWRNNCSVKLRWNDSLDHEYECNYVGCCTFLCSHPGAFFKGQRDLPRDEIRLVYVPDNLLEYLECVICRGYLNSSPVYIQSNGQNVCHRCIYANGNPPNCRRNDAYENFSQIFLFPCTYRNRGCKERLQFGKAVWNHESKCEYGPNLPQNSTFAERAELVRNSLRPQQDAHRLSSRQRQPQPAHVHSSNNNERSENSEPQDPVVRPKEKGLIRTHTGHIWATITPSKALFAPPDDDRPDVNQEILKSIAKKQVRQIRRADDIGQWDENGGKNWDNESVSTSTSYSYKTSGHSTPEPLDSSRRLYNPPDDYQRDYPTRPDSRESGYNTGLIGNGQLQGQYPILMPHHLSNGYDSPRRISSRDTSQRESVKGNGLLISELKLRQDLIKRTHSIKGDRDAHSPYKQNNNFDNIIEPNRHIR
;
A
#
# COMPACT_ATOMS: atom_id res chain seq x y z
N MET A 1 -0.73 11.97 15.51
CA MET A 1 -1.22 10.71 14.93
C MET A 1 -2.32 11.06 13.93
N GLN A 2 -2.25 10.61 12.67
CA GLN A 2 -3.35 10.82 11.72
C GLN A 2 -4.56 9.98 12.16
N GLN A 3 -5.73 10.61 12.25
CA GLN A 3 -6.99 9.91 12.50
C GLN A 3 -7.34 9.12 11.24
N LEU A 4 -7.37 7.78 11.34
CA LEU A 4 -7.80 6.93 10.25
C LEU A 4 -9.32 6.99 10.13
N SER A 5 -9.81 7.05 8.89
CA SER A 5 -11.25 7.03 8.60
C SER A 5 -11.74 5.59 8.46
N ASP A 6 -12.99 5.34 8.82
CA ASP A 6 -13.64 4.08 8.48
C ASP A 6 -13.94 4.04 6.98
N ILE A 7 -13.68 2.90 6.33
CA ILE A 7 -14.10 2.71 4.94
C ILE A 7 -15.60 2.41 4.88
N SER A 8 -16.30 2.98 3.89
CA SER A 8 -17.72 2.69 3.68
C SER A 8 -17.93 1.23 3.25
N PHE A 9 -18.90 0.56 3.89
CA PHE A 9 -19.23 -0.83 3.58
C PHE A 9 -19.84 -1.00 2.19
N SER A 10 -20.60 -0.01 1.71
CA SER A 10 -21.18 -0.04 0.35
C SER A 10 -20.07 -0.01 -0.70
N PHE A 11 -19.02 0.79 -0.44
CA PHE A 11 -17.83 0.81 -1.28
C PHE A 11 -17.08 -0.53 -1.24
N LEU A 12 -16.86 -1.11 -0.04
CA LEU A 12 -16.22 -2.42 0.10
C LEU A 12 -16.95 -3.55 -0.65
N ALA A 13 -18.28 -3.50 -0.71
CA ALA A 13 -19.08 -4.48 -1.43
C ALA A 13 -18.81 -4.49 -2.95
N THR A 14 -18.28 -3.39 -3.50
CA THR A 14 -17.88 -3.31 -4.92
C THR A 14 -16.46 -3.81 -5.18
N GLN A 15 -15.65 -3.98 -4.12
CA GLN A 15 -14.24 -4.36 -4.21
C GLN A 15 -14.08 -5.78 -3.64
N THR A 16 -14.43 -6.79 -4.43
CA THR A 16 -14.35 -8.20 -4.03
C THR A 16 -13.17 -8.90 -4.68
N CYS A 17 -12.55 -9.82 -3.95
CA CYS A 17 -11.55 -10.73 -4.49
C CYS A 17 -12.21 -11.72 -5.44
N THR A 18 -11.71 -11.87 -6.66
CA THR A 18 -12.28 -12.79 -7.65
C THR A 18 -12.20 -14.26 -7.22
N HIS A 19 -11.22 -14.61 -6.40
CA HIS A 19 -10.99 -16.00 -5.99
C HIS A 19 -11.77 -16.41 -4.75
N CYS A 20 -11.87 -15.57 -3.73
CA CYS A 20 -12.59 -15.91 -2.49
C CYS A 20 -13.91 -15.17 -2.33
N GLU A 21 -14.27 -14.29 -3.26
CA GLU A 21 -15.50 -13.48 -3.28
C GLU A 21 -15.68 -12.56 -2.06
N LEU A 22 -14.69 -12.52 -1.16
CA LEU A 22 -14.71 -11.65 0.01
C LEU A 22 -14.26 -10.23 -0.34
N PRO A 23 -14.76 -9.21 0.38
CA PRO A 23 -14.25 -7.85 0.28
C PRO A 23 -12.74 -7.77 0.49
N VAL A 24 -12.07 -7.01 -0.38
CA VAL A 24 -10.63 -6.78 -0.32
C VAL A 24 -10.32 -5.83 0.83
N THR A 25 -9.89 -6.42 1.95
CA THR A 25 -9.73 -5.78 3.27
C THR A 25 -8.31 -6.00 3.83
N CYS A 26 -7.44 -6.60 3.04
CA CYS A 26 -6.06 -6.91 3.40
C CYS A 26 -5.15 -6.97 2.16
N GLY A 27 -3.89 -6.57 2.33
CA GLY A 27 -2.83 -6.72 1.34
C GLY A 27 -2.06 -8.03 1.46
N PRO A 28 -1.19 -8.36 0.48
CA PRO A 28 -1.00 -7.64 -0.79
C PRO A 28 -2.21 -7.76 -1.73
N VAL A 29 -2.32 -6.85 -2.71
CA VAL A 29 -3.38 -6.88 -3.74
C VAL A 29 -2.77 -7.07 -5.11
N TYR A 30 -3.36 -7.94 -5.91
CA TYR A 30 -2.87 -8.26 -7.25
C TYR A 30 -3.93 -7.99 -8.32
N VAL A 31 -3.52 -7.51 -9.49
CA VAL A 31 -4.36 -7.34 -10.68
C VAL A 31 -4.15 -8.53 -11.63
N VAL A 32 -5.25 -9.17 -11.99
CA VAL A 32 -5.32 -10.36 -12.86
C VAL A 32 -5.53 -9.96 -14.32
N ASN A 33 -5.44 -10.92 -15.25
CA ASN A 33 -5.55 -10.68 -16.69
C ASN A 33 -6.91 -10.10 -17.14
N ASP A 34 -7.98 -10.43 -16.41
CA ASP A 34 -9.35 -9.98 -16.64
C ASP A 34 -9.67 -8.64 -15.96
N LEU A 35 -8.65 -7.90 -15.52
CA LEU A 35 -8.74 -6.63 -14.76
C LEU A 35 -9.33 -6.79 -13.35
N SER A 36 -9.63 -8.03 -12.94
CA SER A 36 -10.11 -8.35 -11.61
C SER A 36 -8.97 -8.34 -10.58
N ILE A 37 -9.31 -8.44 -9.28
CA ILE A 37 -8.32 -8.36 -8.20
C ILE A 37 -8.32 -9.56 -7.28
N LEU A 38 -7.12 -9.91 -6.80
CA LEU A 38 -6.92 -10.89 -5.74
C LEU A 38 -6.47 -10.19 -4.46
N CYS A 39 -7.07 -10.58 -3.33
CA CYS A 39 -6.67 -10.09 -2.01
C CYS A 39 -5.51 -10.90 -1.43
N GLY A 40 -4.94 -10.41 -0.32
CA GLY A 40 -3.81 -11.06 0.36
C GLY A 40 -4.06 -12.50 0.82
N ARG A 41 -5.33 -12.88 1.01
CA ARG A 41 -5.74 -14.26 1.37
C ARG A 41 -5.53 -15.25 0.22
N CYS A 42 -5.62 -14.77 -1.02
CA CYS A 42 -5.54 -15.58 -2.23
C CYS A 42 -4.18 -15.42 -2.93
N ARG A 43 -3.13 -15.10 -2.15
CA ARG A 43 -1.77 -14.91 -2.68
C ARG A 43 -1.24 -16.12 -3.44
N MET A 44 -1.63 -17.34 -3.06
CA MET A 44 -1.21 -18.55 -3.76
C MET A 44 -1.76 -18.62 -5.20
N SER A 45 -2.93 -18.04 -5.42
CA SER A 45 -3.56 -17.90 -6.74
C SER A 45 -3.02 -16.70 -7.52
N ALA A 46 -2.10 -15.92 -6.93
CA ALA A 46 -1.54 -14.70 -7.51
C ALA A 46 -0.23 -14.91 -8.26
N LYS A 47 0.13 -16.17 -8.60
CA LYS A 47 1.32 -16.47 -9.40
C LYS A 47 1.19 -15.76 -10.76
N ASP A 48 2.21 -15.00 -11.15
CA ASP A 48 2.27 -14.23 -12.40
C ASP A 48 1.33 -13.02 -12.51
N HIS A 49 0.82 -12.50 -11.37
CA HIS A 49 -0.05 -11.32 -11.34
C HIS A 49 0.63 -10.06 -10.80
N TYR A 50 0.11 -8.89 -11.19
CA TYR A 50 0.77 -7.61 -10.94
C TYR A 50 0.38 -7.07 -9.57
N ARG A 51 1.35 -6.94 -8.65
CA ARG A 51 1.08 -6.36 -7.33
C ARG A 51 0.74 -4.88 -7.44
N ASN A 52 -0.36 -4.47 -6.85
CA ASN A 52 -0.93 -3.13 -6.96
C ASN A 52 -0.55 -2.23 -5.78
N PHE A 53 0.68 -1.72 -5.79
CA PHE A 53 1.19 -0.88 -4.70
C PHE A 53 0.40 0.42 -4.50
N ALA A 54 -0.10 1.04 -5.59
CA ALA A 54 -0.89 2.26 -5.51
C ALA A 54 -2.23 2.02 -4.79
N TYR A 55 -2.91 0.91 -5.11
CA TYR A 55 -4.12 0.49 -4.40
C TYR A 55 -3.82 0.23 -2.91
N GLU A 56 -2.77 -0.54 -2.59
CA GLU A 56 -2.38 -0.81 -1.19
C GLU A 56 -2.07 0.49 -0.42
N GLY A 57 -1.43 1.46 -1.08
CA GLY A 57 -1.16 2.79 -0.53
C GLY A 57 -2.45 3.50 -0.13
N LEU A 58 -3.40 3.64 -1.05
CA LEU A 58 -4.70 4.26 -0.74
C LEU A 58 -5.47 3.46 0.32
N ALA A 59 -5.49 2.13 0.22
CA ALA A 59 -6.16 1.25 1.16
C ALA A 59 -5.64 1.43 2.60
N SER A 60 -4.34 1.67 2.76
CA SER A 60 -3.73 1.88 4.09
C SER A 60 -4.26 3.09 4.87
N THR A 61 -5.01 4.00 4.23
CA THR A 61 -5.61 5.18 4.88
C THR A 61 -6.86 4.89 5.69
N PHE A 62 -7.42 3.69 5.58
CA PHE A 62 -8.69 3.32 6.20
C PHE A 62 -8.56 2.26 7.30
N LEU A 63 -9.58 2.22 8.14
CA LEU A 63 -9.89 1.09 9.00
C LEU A 63 -10.92 0.19 8.32
N TYR A 64 -10.68 -1.12 8.39
CA TYR A 64 -11.48 -2.15 7.78
C TYR A 64 -12.20 -2.98 8.85
N PRO A 65 -13.46 -3.36 8.62
CA PRO A 65 -14.14 -4.30 9.48
C PRO A 65 -13.47 -5.69 9.38
N CYS A 66 -13.42 -6.41 10.49
CA CYS A 66 -13.07 -7.83 10.47
C CYS A 66 -13.99 -8.61 9.50
N LYS A 67 -13.46 -9.62 8.78
CA LYS A 67 -14.28 -10.48 7.91
C LYS A 67 -15.47 -11.13 8.63
N ASN A 68 -15.33 -11.37 9.93
CA ASN A 68 -16.36 -11.93 10.80
C ASN A 68 -17.30 -10.87 11.40
N TRP A 69 -17.36 -9.67 10.83
CA TRP A 69 -18.22 -8.58 11.31
C TRP A 69 -19.69 -9.01 11.41
N ARG A 70 -20.19 -9.74 10.41
CA ARG A 70 -21.55 -10.31 10.40
C ARG A 70 -21.77 -11.29 11.56
N ASN A 71 -20.71 -11.94 12.02
CA ASN A 71 -20.70 -12.83 13.19
C ASN A 71 -20.45 -12.05 14.50
N ASN A 72 -20.76 -10.76 14.53
CA ASN A 72 -20.66 -9.88 15.70
C ASN A 72 -19.25 -9.45 16.13
N CYS A 73 -18.19 -9.79 15.39
CA CYS A 73 -16.88 -9.19 15.63
C CYS A 73 -16.95 -7.67 15.39
N SER A 74 -16.71 -6.85 16.42
CA SER A 74 -16.73 -5.37 16.32
C SER A 74 -15.37 -4.75 16.02
N VAL A 75 -14.32 -5.57 15.84
CA VAL A 75 -12.97 -5.07 15.65
C VAL A 75 -12.83 -4.44 14.27
N LYS A 76 -12.32 -3.21 14.26
CA LYS A 76 -11.88 -2.48 13.07
C LYS A 76 -10.35 -2.47 13.05
N LEU A 77 -9.78 -2.72 11.89
CA LEU A 77 -8.39 -3.13 11.72
C LEU A 77 -7.72 -2.23 10.69
N ARG A 78 -6.43 -1.96 10.88
CA ARG A 78 -5.63 -1.36 9.80
C ARG A 78 -5.45 -2.38 8.69
N TRP A 79 -5.22 -1.89 7.48
CA TRP A 79 -4.99 -2.71 6.29
C TRP A 79 -4.06 -3.92 6.48
N ASN A 80 -2.93 -3.71 7.18
CA ASN A 80 -1.94 -4.76 7.43
C ASN A 80 -2.26 -5.65 8.65
N ASP A 81 -3.15 -5.20 9.54
CA ASP A 81 -3.51 -5.91 10.77
C ASP A 81 -4.67 -6.90 10.53
N SER A 82 -5.39 -6.76 9.42
CA SER A 82 -6.55 -7.57 9.07
C SER A 82 -6.25 -9.07 9.09
N LEU A 83 -5.17 -9.51 8.45
CA LEU A 83 -4.82 -10.94 8.37
C LEU A 83 -4.41 -11.51 9.73
N ASP A 84 -3.58 -10.79 10.49
CA ASP A 84 -3.13 -11.25 11.80
C ASP A 84 -4.34 -11.40 12.75
N HIS A 85 -5.26 -10.44 12.76
CA HIS A 85 -6.50 -10.56 13.54
C HIS A 85 -7.37 -11.72 13.07
N GLU A 86 -7.48 -11.98 11.77
CA GLU A 86 -8.29 -13.09 11.26
C GLU A 86 -7.85 -14.45 11.78
N TYR A 87 -6.56 -14.67 12.02
CA TYR A 87 -6.04 -15.91 12.61
C TYR A 87 -6.34 -16.02 14.11
N GLU A 88 -6.43 -14.88 14.80
CA GLU A 88 -6.66 -14.81 16.26
C GLU A 88 -8.13 -14.49 16.60
N CYS A 89 -8.99 -14.35 15.59
CA CYS A 89 -10.37 -13.91 15.79
C CYS A 89 -11.21 -15.03 16.40
N ASN A 90 -11.67 -14.83 17.63
CA ASN A 90 -12.55 -15.77 18.35
C ASN A 90 -13.91 -16.02 17.66
N TYR A 91 -14.24 -15.25 16.63
CA TYR A 91 -15.44 -15.43 15.81
C TYR A 91 -15.21 -16.33 14.58
N VAL A 92 -14.08 -17.04 14.50
CA VAL A 92 -13.78 -18.05 13.48
C VAL A 92 -14.21 -19.44 14.00
N GLY A 93 -15.24 -20.03 13.38
CA GLY A 93 -15.62 -21.44 13.59
C GLY A 93 -16.91 -21.68 14.38
N CYS A 94 -17.53 -22.82 14.11
CA CYS A 94 -18.82 -23.24 14.69
C CYS A 94 -18.74 -23.50 16.22
N CYS A 95 -17.58 -23.93 16.74
CA CYS A 95 -17.45 -24.34 18.15
C CYS A 95 -17.39 -23.17 19.16
N THR A 96 -17.03 -21.95 18.76
CA THR A 96 -17.10 -20.78 19.66
C THR A 96 -18.53 -20.29 19.88
N PHE A 97 -19.46 -20.77 19.04
CA PHE A 97 -20.88 -20.43 19.10
C PHE A 97 -21.58 -21.05 20.33
N LEU A 98 -21.14 -22.23 20.78
CA LEU A 98 -21.68 -22.87 21.99
C LEU A 98 -20.89 -22.54 23.27
N CYS A 99 -19.57 -22.35 23.18
CA CYS A 99 -18.72 -22.38 24.38
C CYS A 99 -18.19 -21.01 24.86
N SER A 100 -17.98 -20.03 23.98
CA SER A 100 -17.31 -18.77 24.35
C SER A 100 -18.25 -17.57 24.45
N HIS A 101 -19.39 -17.63 23.75
CA HIS A 101 -20.36 -16.55 23.71
C HIS A 101 -21.80 -17.11 23.71
N PRO A 102 -22.35 -17.52 24.87
CA PRO A 102 -23.67 -18.15 24.96
C PRO A 102 -24.83 -17.27 24.42
N GLY A 103 -24.62 -15.95 24.28
CA GLY A 103 -25.56 -15.04 23.65
C GLY A 103 -25.38 -14.81 22.14
N ALA A 104 -24.39 -15.42 21.48
CA ALA A 104 -24.16 -15.23 20.05
C ALA A 104 -25.22 -15.93 19.18
N PHE A 105 -25.79 -17.04 19.65
CA PHE A 105 -26.84 -17.79 18.95
C PHE A 105 -28.12 -16.97 18.69
N PHE A 106 -28.46 -16.06 19.60
CA PHE A 106 -29.67 -15.26 19.49
C PHE A 106 -29.43 -13.87 18.91
N LYS A 107 -28.16 -13.51 18.64
CA LYS A 107 -27.87 -12.24 17.98
C LYS A 107 -28.01 -12.45 16.48
N GLY A 108 -29.00 -11.78 15.89
CA GLY A 108 -29.11 -11.68 14.43
C GLY A 108 -27.80 -11.20 13.79
N GLN A 109 -27.65 -11.45 12.49
CA GLN A 109 -26.51 -10.94 11.75
C GLN A 109 -26.44 -9.43 11.90
N ARG A 110 -25.24 -8.90 12.19
CA ARG A 110 -25.06 -7.46 12.27
C ARG A 110 -25.20 -6.86 10.88
N ASP A 111 -26.13 -5.92 10.74
CA ASP A 111 -26.25 -5.12 9.52
C ASP A 111 -24.98 -4.30 9.28
N LEU A 112 -24.62 -4.17 8.01
CA LEU A 112 -23.55 -3.27 7.60
C LEU A 112 -24.10 -1.83 7.65
N PRO A 113 -23.46 -0.90 8.37
CA PRO A 113 -23.91 0.49 8.37
C PRO A 113 -23.85 1.03 6.93
N ARG A 114 -24.97 1.61 6.50
CA ARG A 114 -25.09 2.26 5.18
C ARG A 114 -24.57 3.68 5.29
N ASP A 115 -23.26 3.81 5.39
CA ASP A 115 -22.61 5.12 5.47
C ASP A 115 -22.41 5.70 4.06
N GLU A 116 -22.76 6.98 3.90
CA GLU A 116 -22.46 7.75 2.70
C GLU A 116 -20.95 7.81 2.47
N ILE A 117 -20.53 7.68 1.20
CA ILE A 117 -19.13 7.75 0.82
C ILE A 117 -18.64 9.19 1.01
N ARG A 118 -17.82 9.41 2.04
CA ARG A 118 -17.15 10.69 2.28
C ARG A 118 -15.84 10.74 1.49
N LEU A 119 -15.60 11.86 0.81
CA LEU A 119 -14.32 12.08 0.13
C LEU A 119 -13.20 12.29 1.15
N VAL A 120 -12.05 11.66 0.92
CA VAL A 120 -10.88 11.68 1.81
C VAL A 120 -9.69 12.34 1.11
N TYR A 121 -8.96 13.19 1.82
CA TYR A 121 -7.72 13.75 1.30
C TYR A 121 -6.64 12.69 1.22
N VAL A 122 -5.93 12.62 0.10
CA VAL A 122 -4.71 11.79 0.01
C VAL A 122 -3.66 12.34 0.98
N PRO A 123 -3.16 11.54 1.94
CA PRO A 123 -2.05 11.91 2.80
C PRO A 123 -0.77 12.14 2.00
N ASP A 124 -0.01 13.16 2.36
CA ASP A 124 1.18 13.57 1.60
C ASP A 124 2.26 12.47 1.53
N ASN A 125 2.39 11.65 2.58
CA ASN A 125 3.33 10.52 2.62
C ASN A 125 2.95 9.38 1.67
N LEU A 126 1.72 9.36 1.14
CA LEU A 126 1.30 8.35 0.17
C LEU A 126 1.49 8.80 -1.27
N LEU A 127 1.72 10.09 -1.52
CA LEU A 127 1.77 10.63 -2.87
C LEU A 127 2.91 10.03 -3.71
N GLU A 128 4.01 9.62 -3.10
CA GLU A 128 5.12 8.92 -3.76
C GLU A 128 4.69 7.56 -4.35
N TYR A 129 3.81 6.82 -3.66
CA TYR A 129 3.23 5.57 -4.19
C TYR A 129 2.22 5.80 -5.30
N LEU A 130 1.78 7.05 -5.48
CA LEU A 130 0.76 7.48 -6.42
C LEU A 130 1.35 8.30 -7.56
N GLU A 131 2.63 8.11 -7.87
CA GLU A 131 3.30 8.73 -9.00
C GLU A 131 3.32 7.82 -10.23
N CYS A 132 3.17 8.43 -11.40
CA CYS A 132 3.46 7.78 -12.67
C CYS A 132 4.97 7.51 -12.79
N VAL A 133 5.34 6.28 -13.11
CA VAL A 133 6.77 5.92 -13.30
C VAL A 133 7.45 6.73 -14.40
N ILE A 134 6.72 7.17 -15.42
CA ILE A 134 7.26 7.88 -16.58
C ILE A 134 7.41 9.38 -16.29
N CYS A 135 6.32 10.09 -15.97
CA CYS A 135 6.35 11.54 -15.80
C CYS A 135 6.51 12.03 -14.36
N ARG A 136 6.48 11.13 -13.37
CA ARG A 136 6.45 11.46 -11.92
C ARG A 136 5.27 12.35 -11.49
N GLY A 137 4.27 12.54 -12.36
CA GLY A 137 3.01 13.20 -12.01
C GLY A 137 2.07 12.26 -11.27
N TYR A 138 1.15 12.81 -10.48
CA TYR A 138 0.21 12.00 -9.70
C TYR A 138 -0.73 11.18 -10.59
N LEU A 139 -1.12 10.00 -10.12
CA LEU A 139 -2.08 9.08 -10.73
C LEU A 139 -3.53 9.53 -10.43
N ASN A 140 -3.84 10.79 -10.74
CA ASN A 140 -5.07 11.47 -10.37
C ASN A 140 -6.10 11.58 -11.52
N SER A 141 -5.81 10.97 -12.68
CA SER A 141 -6.64 10.99 -13.88
C SER A 141 -6.79 9.58 -14.47
N SER A 142 -8.03 9.18 -14.77
CA SER A 142 -8.36 7.96 -15.52
C SER A 142 -8.10 8.14 -17.02
N PRO A 143 -7.72 7.06 -17.75
CA PRO A 143 -7.33 5.74 -17.26
C PRO A 143 -5.92 5.67 -16.62
N VAL A 144 -5.75 4.76 -15.67
CA VAL A 144 -4.45 4.43 -15.06
C VAL A 144 -4.08 3.01 -15.42
N TYR A 145 -2.81 2.79 -15.76
CA TYR A 145 -2.30 1.49 -16.19
C TYR A 145 -1.26 0.98 -15.20
N ILE A 146 -1.15 -0.34 -15.07
CA ILE A 146 -0.16 -1.04 -14.25
C ILE A 146 0.72 -1.92 -15.15
N GLN A 147 2.02 -1.85 -14.92
CA GLN A 147 3.06 -2.66 -15.55
C GLN A 147 3.25 -3.99 -14.82
N SER A 148 3.94 -4.94 -15.45
CA SER A 148 4.22 -6.25 -14.85
C SER A 148 5.04 -6.21 -13.56
N ASN A 149 5.82 -5.14 -13.37
CA ASN A 149 6.58 -4.87 -12.15
C ASN A 149 5.76 -4.20 -11.03
N GLY A 150 4.45 -3.96 -11.24
CA GLY A 150 3.55 -3.30 -10.30
C GLY A 150 3.62 -1.77 -10.31
N GLN A 151 4.44 -1.16 -11.18
CA GLN A 151 4.50 0.29 -11.33
C GLN A 151 3.33 0.80 -12.17
N ASN A 152 2.87 2.02 -11.88
CA ASN A 152 1.72 2.60 -12.55
C ASN A 152 2.13 3.67 -13.55
N VAL A 153 1.38 3.76 -14.65
CA VAL A 153 1.52 4.72 -15.74
C VAL A 153 0.22 5.50 -15.88
N CYS A 154 0.29 6.83 -15.87
CA CYS A 154 -0.89 7.67 -16.02
C CYS A 154 -1.35 7.78 -17.48
N HIS A 155 -2.63 8.14 -17.66
CA HIS A 155 -3.23 8.36 -18.99
C HIS A 155 -2.39 9.27 -19.90
N ARG A 156 -1.85 10.38 -19.36
CA ARG A 156 -1.05 11.36 -20.11
C ARG A 156 0.14 10.71 -20.81
N CYS A 157 0.84 9.82 -20.10
CA CYS A 157 2.02 9.17 -20.65
C CYS A 157 1.65 8.12 -21.70
N ILE A 158 0.55 7.40 -21.52
CA ILE A 158 0.04 6.45 -22.52
C ILE A 158 -0.41 7.18 -23.78
N TYR A 159 -1.09 8.32 -23.64
CA TYR A 159 -1.52 9.12 -24.78
C TYR A 159 -0.32 9.65 -25.58
N ALA A 160 0.73 10.12 -24.89
CA ALA A 160 1.90 10.70 -25.54
C ALA A 160 2.88 9.66 -26.14
N ASN A 161 3.05 8.51 -25.49
CA ASN A 161 4.09 7.52 -25.84
C ASN A 161 3.53 6.21 -26.40
N GLY A 162 2.20 6.07 -26.49
CA GLY A 162 1.54 4.80 -26.74
C GLY A 162 1.48 3.90 -25.50
N ASN A 163 0.83 2.74 -25.65
CA ASN A 163 0.70 1.76 -24.57
C ASN A 163 1.99 0.91 -24.47
N PRO A 164 2.72 0.92 -23.34
CA PRO A 164 3.87 0.05 -23.16
C PRO A 164 3.45 -1.42 -23.22
N PRO A 165 4.36 -2.33 -23.66
CA PRO A 165 4.06 -3.75 -23.67
C PRO A 165 3.73 -4.24 -22.26
N ASN A 166 2.82 -5.21 -22.16
CA ASN A 166 2.40 -5.82 -20.89
C ASN A 166 1.81 -4.82 -19.86
N CYS A 167 1.34 -3.65 -20.30
CA CYS A 167 0.54 -2.77 -19.46
C CYS A 167 -0.94 -3.16 -19.50
N ARG A 168 -1.60 -3.08 -18.35
CA ARG A 168 -3.04 -3.31 -18.22
C ARG A 168 -3.70 -2.15 -17.50
N ARG A 169 -4.97 -1.90 -17.79
CA ARG A 169 -5.73 -0.90 -17.06
C ARG A 169 -5.90 -1.34 -15.59
N ASN A 170 -5.78 -0.42 -14.66
CA ASN A 170 -5.85 -0.68 -13.23
C ASN A 170 -7.20 -0.22 -12.67
N ASP A 171 -8.29 -0.87 -13.11
CA ASP A 171 -9.65 -0.47 -12.76
C ASP A 171 -9.92 -0.47 -11.25
N ALA A 172 -9.32 -1.41 -10.51
CA ALA A 172 -9.40 -1.44 -9.06
C ALA A 172 -8.82 -0.18 -8.41
N TYR A 173 -7.65 0.28 -8.86
CA TYR A 173 -7.08 1.54 -8.41
C TYR A 173 -7.97 2.73 -8.81
N GLU A 174 -8.47 2.76 -10.03
CA GLU A 174 -9.34 3.84 -10.51
C GLU A 174 -10.61 3.96 -9.66
N ASN A 175 -11.28 2.83 -9.40
CA ASN A 175 -12.47 2.77 -8.56
C ASN A 175 -12.16 3.22 -7.12
N PHE A 176 -11.05 2.75 -6.55
CA PHE A 176 -10.61 3.16 -5.22
C PHE A 176 -10.21 4.64 -5.16
N SER A 177 -9.70 5.21 -6.24
CA SER A 177 -9.30 6.62 -6.30
C SER A 177 -10.49 7.59 -6.32
N GLN A 178 -11.69 7.14 -6.71
CA GLN A 178 -12.88 8.00 -6.78
C GLN A 178 -13.30 8.60 -5.43
N ILE A 179 -12.95 7.94 -4.33
CA ILE A 179 -13.23 8.41 -2.96
C ILE A 179 -12.17 9.37 -2.42
N PHE A 180 -11.16 9.73 -3.22
CA PHE A 180 -10.07 10.60 -2.82
C PHE A 180 -10.06 11.97 -3.49
N LEU A 181 -9.57 12.95 -2.73
CA LEU A 181 -9.20 14.28 -3.21
C LEU A 181 -7.68 14.37 -3.34
N PHE A 182 -7.23 14.45 -4.59
CA PHE A 182 -5.83 14.55 -4.96
C PHE A 182 -5.38 16.01 -4.98
N PRO A 183 -4.17 16.34 -4.53
CA PRO A 183 -3.62 17.67 -4.75
C PRO A 183 -3.41 17.94 -6.24
N CYS A 184 -3.57 19.20 -6.64
CA CYS A 184 -3.18 19.65 -7.97
C CYS A 184 -1.70 19.34 -8.25
N THR A 185 -1.37 18.91 -9.48
CA THR A 185 0.01 18.67 -9.93
C THR A 185 0.90 19.91 -9.77
N TYR A 186 0.31 21.11 -9.82
CA TYR A 186 1.01 22.38 -9.61
C TYR A 186 1.08 22.83 -8.13
N ARG A 187 0.87 21.94 -7.15
CA ARG A 187 0.96 22.27 -5.72
C ARG A 187 2.28 22.90 -5.32
N ASN A 188 3.39 22.43 -5.90
CA ASN A 188 4.72 22.92 -5.61
C ASN A 188 4.97 24.33 -6.18
N ARG A 189 4.07 24.82 -7.03
CA ARG A 189 4.06 26.20 -7.54
C ARG A 189 3.13 27.12 -6.75
N GLY A 190 2.37 26.59 -5.79
CA GLY A 190 1.46 27.36 -4.95
C GLY A 190 -0.02 27.00 -5.09
N CYS A 191 -0.40 26.12 -6.02
CA CYS A 191 -1.79 25.70 -6.14
C CYS A 191 -2.25 24.91 -4.90
N LYS A 192 -3.29 25.39 -4.21
CA LYS A 192 -3.81 24.75 -2.99
C LYS A 192 -5.03 23.86 -3.25
N GLU A 193 -5.49 23.78 -4.50
CA GLU A 193 -6.68 23.01 -4.84
C GLU A 193 -6.45 21.51 -4.68
N ARG A 194 -7.49 20.84 -4.17
CA ARG A 194 -7.59 19.39 -4.07
C ARG A 194 -8.85 18.95 -4.79
N LEU A 195 -8.71 17.98 -5.69
CA LEU A 195 -9.66 17.69 -6.74
C LEU A 195 -10.01 16.20 -6.74
N GLN A 196 -11.25 15.88 -7.07
CA GLN A 196 -11.67 14.49 -7.20
C GLN A 196 -10.98 13.84 -8.40
N PHE A 197 -10.65 12.55 -8.27
CA PHE A 197 -10.06 11.74 -9.33
C PHE A 197 -10.85 11.85 -10.66
N GLY A 198 -10.12 11.93 -11.77
CA GLY A 198 -10.70 11.92 -13.13
C GLY A 198 -10.83 13.31 -13.76
N LYS A 199 -12.01 13.64 -14.27
CA LYS A 199 -12.23 14.86 -15.10
C LYS A 199 -12.01 16.17 -14.36
N ALA A 200 -12.30 16.22 -13.06
CA ALA A 200 -12.14 17.43 -12.26
C ALA A 200 -10.68 17.91 -12.23
N VAL A 201 -9.74 16.97 -12.10
CA VAL A 201 -8.29 17.25 -12.18
C VAL A 201 -7.92 17.82 -13.55
N TRP A 202 -8.35 17.18 -14.63
CA TRP A 202 -8.01 17.62 -15.99
C TRP A 202 -8.52 19.03 -16.28
N ASN A 203 -9.79 19.28 -15.94
CA ASN A 203 -10.43 20.57 -16.14
C ASN A 203 -9.71 21.68 -15.35
N HIS A 204 -9.33 21.39 -14.12
CA HIS A 204 -8.55 22.33 -13.31
C HIS A 204 -7.15 22.55 -13.91
N GLU A 205 -6.40 21.49 -14.21
CA GLU A 205 -5.00 21.61 -14.68
C GLU A 205 -4.88 22.43 -15.99
N SER A 206 -5.89 22.36 -16.87
CA SER A 206 -5.93 23.17 -18.10
C SER A 206 -6.15 24.68 -17.87
N LYS A 207 -6.75 25.04 -16.72
CA LYS A 207 -7.09 26.42 -16.34
C LYS A 207 -6.34 26.91 -15.10
N CYS A 208 -5.48 26.08 -14.52
CA CYS A 208 -4.80 26.37 -13.27
C CYS A 208 -3.91 27.59 -13.45
N GLU A 209 -4.07 28.58 -12.59
CA GLU A 209 -3.26 29.80 -12.57
C GLU A 209 -1.76 29.51 -12.34
N TYR A 210 -1.43 28.37 -11.74
CA TYR A 210 -0.05 27.92 -11.52
C TYR A 210 0.49 27.03 -12.65
N GLY A 211 -0.33 26.76 -13.66
CA GLY A 211 0.01 25.95 -14.82
C GLY A 211 1.03 26.61 -15.76
N PRO A 212 1.55 25.86 -16.75
CA PRO A 212 2.54 26.37 -17.70
C PRO A 212 1.98 27.46 -18.64
N ASN A 213 0.66 27.60 -18.73
CA ASN A 213 -0.02 28.56 -19.61
C ASN A 213 -0.10 29.98 -19.03
N LEU A 214 0.60 30.28 -17.92
CA LEU A 214 0.77 31.66 -17.51
C LEU A 214 1.39 32.45 -18.67
N PRO A 215 0.81 33.60 -19.04
CA PRO A 215 1.30 34.40 -20.16
C PRO A 215 2.80 34.61 -20.03
N GLN A 216 3.51 34.41 -21.13
CA GLN A 216 4.96 34.44 -21.26
C GLN A 216 5.59 35.81 -20.90
N ASN A 217 4.79 36.77 -20.44
CA ASN A 217 5.22 38.12 -20.08
C ASN A 217 5.79 38.22 -18.66
N SER A 218 5.75 37.15 -17.85
CA SER A 218 6.59 37.08 -16.64
C SER A 218 8.03 36.85 -17.08
N THR A 219 8.91 37.79 -16.76
CA THR A 219 10.32 37.70 -17.12
C THR A 219 10.93 36.42 -16.54
N PHE A 220 11.90 35.83 -17.25
CA PHE A 220 12.60 34.63 -16.80
C PHE A 220 13.21 34.81 -15.39
N ALA A 221 13.57 36.05 -15.04
CA ALA A 221 14.02 36.45 -13.72
C ALA A 221 12.94 36.25 -12.64
N GLU A 222 11.71 36.68 -12.89
CA GLU A 222 10.58 36.51 -11.96
C GLU A 222 10.23 35.03 -11.72
N ARG A 223 10.28 34.21 -12.77
CA ARG A 223 10.04 32.76 -12.67
C ARG A 223 11.15 32.05 -11.89
N ALA A 224 12.41 32.43 -12.12
CA ALA A 224 13.55 31.90 -11.38
C ALA A 224 13.55 32.35 -9.90
N GLU A 225 13.11 33.58 -9.61
CA GLU A 225 12.95 34.12 -8.27
C GLU A 225 11.86 33.37 -7.48
N LEU A 226 10.71 33.09 -8.10
CA LEU A 226 9.62 32.31 -7.50
C LEU A 226 10.02 30.88 -7.15
N VAL A 227 10.77 30.20 -8.04
CA VAL A 227 11.30 28.85 -7.77
C VAL A 227 12.39 28.88 -6.69
N ARG A 228 13.26 29.90 -6.69
CA ARG A 228 14.25 30.08 -5.60
C ARG A 228 13.57 30.34 -4.26
N ASN A 229 12.49 31.12 -4.23
CA ASN A 229 11.78 31.46 -3.01
C ASN A 229 10.93 30.31 -2.46
N SER A 230 10.42 29.40 -3.29
CA SER A 230 9.73 28.19 -2.82
C SER A 230 10.66 27.13 -2.24
N LEU A 231 11.95 27.14 -2.64
CA LEU A 231 12.98 26.22 -2.12
C LEU A 231 13.71 26.75 -0.85
N ARG A 232 13.66 28.07 -0.58
CA ARG A 232 14.30 28.69 0.60
C ARG A 232 13.86 28.13 1.96
N PRO A 233 12.56 27.85 2.23
CA PRO A 233 12.14 27.35 3.53
C PRO A 233 12.77 25.99 3.91
N GLN A 234 13.16 25.17 2.93
CA GLN A 234 13.79 23.88 3.19
C GLN A 234 15.31 24.00 3.42
N GLN A 235 15.96 25.02 2.86
CA GLN A 235 17.41 25.23 2.99
C GLN A 235 17.76 26.00 4.26
N ASP A 236 16.92 26.96 4.70
CA ASP A 236 17.18 27.74 5.90
C ASP A 236 17.00 26.91 7.19
N ALA A 237 16.09 25.93 7.19
CA ALA A 237 15.98 24.93 8.25
C ALA A 237 17.26 24.09 8.41
N HIS A 238 17.99 23.86 7.32
CA HIS A 238 19.23 23.07 7.32
C HIS A 238 20.49 23.92 7.61
N ARG A 239 20.41 25.25 7.42
CA ARG A 239 21.49 26.21 7.71
C ARG A 239 21.48 26.74 9.14
N LEU A 240 20.30 26.87 9.75
CA LEU A 240 20.18 27.28 11.15
C LEU A 240 20.68 26.20 12.12
N SER A 241 20.65 24.93 11.73
CA SER A 241 21.25 23.83 12.52
C SER A 241 22.77 23.77 12.47
N SER A 242 23.42 24.49 11.54
CA SER A 242 24.87 24.40 11.30
C SER A 242 25.67 25.65 11.72
N ARG A 243 25.01 26.72 12.18
CA ARG A 243 25.68 27.99 12.56
C ARG A 243 25.84 28.28 14.06
N GLN A 244 25.35 27.42 14.96
CA GLN A 244 25.72 27.51 16.38
C GLN A 244 27.06 26.78 16.62
N ARG A 245 28.18 27.44 16.29
CA ARG A 245 29.49 27.15 16.89
C ARG A 245 29.85 28.31 17.80
N GLN A 246 29.88 28.05 19.11
CA GLN A 246 30.40 28.99 20.10
C GLN A 246 31.93 29.16 19.95
N PRO A 247 32.48 30.35 20.25
CA PRO A 247 33.92 30.56 20.30
C PRO A 247 34.55 29.80 21.47
N GLN A 248 35.67 29.12 21.23
CA GLN A 248 36.44 28.44 22.27
C GLN A 248 37.23 29.45 23.12
N PRO A 249 37.31 29.28 24.45
CA PRO A 249 38.17 30.09 25.30
C PRO A 249 39.62 29.60 25.26
N ALA A 250 40.55 30.55 25.43
CA ALA A 250 41.99 30.37 25.37
C ALA A 250 42.53 29.48 26.50
N HIS A 251 43.59 28.73 26.16
CA HIS A 251 44.41 27.91 27.05
C HIS A 251 45.03 28.76 28.17
N VAL A 252 44.83 28.32 29.42
CA VAL A 252 45.60 28.75 30.58
C VAL A 252 46.41 27.57 31.09
N HIS A 253 47.73 27.74 31.13
CA HIS A 253 48.67 26.84 31.79
C HIS A 253 48.43 26.84 33.31
N SER A 254 48.47 25.68 33.95
CA SER A 254 48.76 25.61 35.39
C SER A 254 49.56 24.38 35.75
N SER A 255 50.54 24.66 36.58
CA SER A 255 51.60 23.82 37.10
C SER A 255 51.16 22.97 38.29
N ASN A 256 51.93 21.91 38.52
CA ASN A 256 52.12 21.12 39.75
C ASN A 256 51.54 21.68 41.07
N ASN A 257 50.96 20.78 41.88
CA ASN A 257 51.58 20.38 43.15
C ASN A 257 50.97 19.09 43.70
N ASN A 258 51.88 18.23 44.19
CA ASN A 258 51.64 17.12 45.11
C ASN A 258 51.13 17.66 46.45
N GLU A 259 50.14 17.01 47.06
CA GLU A 259 50.14 16.74 48.50
C GLU A 259 49.17 15.63 48.88
N ARG A 260 49.50 15.02 50.01
CA ARG A 260 49.10 13.71 50.55
C ARG A 260 48.00 13.88 51.60
N SER A 261 47.40 12.75 52.02
CA SER A 261 46.55 12.56 53.23
C SER A 261 45.06 12.87 53.05
N GLU A 262 44.10 12.25 53.72
CA GLU A 262 43.97 11.08 54.61
C GLU A 262 42.46 10.74 54.67
N ASN A 263 42.16 9.49 55.02
CA ASN A 263 40.88 8.93 55.47
C ASN A 263 39.68 9.88 55.68
N SER A 264 38.57 9.59 54.98
CA SER A 264 37.22 9.94 55.45
C SER A 264 36.21 8.83 55.15
N GLU A 265 35.35 8.57 56.13
CA GLU A 265 34.31 7.54 56.18
C GLU A 265 33.24 7.70 55.07
N PRO A 266 32.55 6.60 54.67
CA PRO A 266 31.48 6.66 53.69
C PRO A 266 30.24 7.32 54.29
N GLN A 267 29.86 8.50 53.79
CA GLN A 267 28.53 9.07 54.04
C GLN A 267 27.50 8.43 53.10
N ASP A 268 26.37 8.00 53.67
CA ASP A 268 25.23 7.46 52.93
C ASP A 268 24.71 8.47 51.89
N PRO A 269 24.38 8.03 50.66
CA PRO A 269 23.96 8.92 49.60
C PRO A 269 22.61 9.58 49.93
N VAL A 270 22.60 10.90 49.99
CA VAL A 270 21.39 11.72 50.11
C VAL A 270 20.48 11.47 48.91
N VAL A 271 19.43 10.67 49.11
CA VAL A 271 18.42 10.35 48.10
C VAL A 271 17.58 11.59 47.83
N ARG A 272 17.83 12.29 46.72
CA ARG A 272 16.95 13.36 46.26
C ARG A 272 15.65 12.77 45.68
N PRO A 273 14.48 13.34 45.99
CA PRO A 273 13.21 12.87 45.46
C PRO A 273 13.18 12.97 43.92
N LYS A 274 12.56 11.98 43.28
CA LYS A 274 12.41 11.96 41.81
C LYS A 274 11.50 13.10 41.36
N GLU A 275 11.97 13.92 40.42
CA GLU A 275 11.18 15.02 39.87
C GLU A 275 10.51 14.60 38.55
N LYS A 276 9.23 14.92 38.40
CA LYS A 276 8.48 14.71 37.14
C LYS A 276 8.56 16.00 36.32
N GLY A 277 8.98 15.89 35.07
CA GLY A 277 9.16 17.04 34.18
C GLY A 277 8.68 16.77 32.76
N LEU A 278 8.42 17.86 32.03
CA LEU A 278 8.05 17.86 30.63
C LEU A 278 9.30 18.03 29.76
N ILE A 279 9.69 17.00 29.02
CA ILE A 279 10.83 17.03 28.11
C ILE A 279 10.35 17.43 26.72
N ARG A 280 10.93 18.50 26.16
CA ARG A 280 10.71 18.91 24.77
C ARG A 280 11.56 18.07 23.82
N THR A 281 10.93 17.43 22.86
CA THR A 281 11.60 16.74 21.75
C THR A 281 11.27 17.43 20.43
N HIS A 282 12.00 17.09 19.38
CA HIS A 282 11.73 17.58 18.02
C HIS A 282 10.39 17.09 17.44
N THR A 283 9.72 16.15 18.10
CA THR A 283 8.43 15.57 17.69
C THR A 283 7.27 15.90 18.64
N GLY A 284 7.51 16.63 19.74
CA GLY A 284 6.48 17.00 20.71
C GLY A 284 7.00 17.09 22.14
N HIS A 285 6.11 16.91 23.12
CA HIS A 285 6.46 16.93 24.54
C HIS A 285 6.21 15.56 25.16
N ILE A 286 7.15 15.08 25.96
CA ILE A 286 7.06 13.79 26.68
C ILE A 286 7.13 14.07 28.18
N TRP A 287 6.15 13.58 28.94
CA TRP A 287 6.22 13.56 30.40
C TRP A 287 7.14 12.43 30.85
N ALA A 288 8.21 12.75 31.56
CA ALA A 288 9.16 11.77 32.07
C ALA A 288 9.57 12.10 33.51
N THR A 289 10.01 11.08 34.24
CA THR A 289 10.63 11.25 35.56
C THR A 289 12.12 11.44 35.36
N ILE A 290 12.63 12.62 35.68
CA ILE A 290 14.05 12.95 35.52
C ILE A 290 14.74 12.57 36.83
N THR A 291 15.74 11.69 36.73
CA THR A 291 16.62 11.37 37.86
C THR A 291 17.92 12.14 37.63
N PRO A 292 18.24 13.17 38.44
CA PRO A 292 19.35 14.09 38.15
C PRO A 292 20.72 13.41 37.98
N SER A 293 20.89 12.22 38.55
CA SER A 293 22.15 11.46 38.54
C SER A 293 22.26 10.40 37.44
N LYS A 294 21.24 10.22 36.58
CA LYS A 294 21.26 9.20 35.52
C LYS A 294 21.08 9.83 34.14
N ALA A 295 21.98 9.50 33.23
CA ALA A 295 21.87 9.93 31.84
C ALA A 295 20.54 9.41 31.25
N LEU A 296 19.82 10.27 30.53
CA LEU A 296 18.71 9.84 29.68
C LEU A 296 19.26 8.77 28.73
N PHE A 297 18.69 7.57 28.77
CA PHE A 297 19.13 6.37 28.03
C PHE A 297 20.37 5.65 28.56
N ALA A 298 20.77 5.87 29.82
CA ALA A 298 21.68 4.91 30.47
C ALA A 298 21.04 3.51 30.41
N PRO A 299 21.78 2.45 30.01
CA PRO A 299 21.30 1.10 30.15
C PRO A 299 20.88 0.84 31.61
N PRO A 300 19.83 0.05 31.86
CA PRO A 300 19.41 -0.25 33.22
C PRO A 300 20.61 -0.81 34.00
N ASP A 301 20.81 -0.35 35.24
CA ASP A 301 21.83 -0.92 36.12
C ASP A 301 21.62 -2.44 36.18
N ASP A 302 22.70 -3.20 36.04
CA ASP A 302 22.76 -4.66 35.81
C ASP A 302 22.13 -5.54 36.93
N ASP A 303 21.47 -4.93 37.92
CA ASP A 303 20.93 -5.63 39.09
C ASP A 303 19.52 -6.22 38.85
N ARG A 304 18.96 -6.11 37.64
CA ARG A 304 17.67 -6.73 37.27
C ARG A 304 17.78 -7.60 36.00
N PRO A 305 18.34 -8.82 36.10
CA PRO A 305 18.47 -9.72 34.96
C PRO A 305 17.13 -10.11 34.30
N ASP A 306 16.01 -9.98 35.01
CA ASP A 306 14.70 -10.49 34.57
C ASP A 306 14.09 -9.67 33.41
N VAL A 307 14.26 -8.34 33.39
CA VAL A 307 13.64 -7.47 32.37
C VAL A 307 14.31 -7.64 31.00
N ASN A 308 15.64 -7.71 30.98
CA ASN A 308 16.38 -7.99 29.75
C ASN A 308 16.06 -9.39 29.22
N GLN A 309 15.87 -10.37 30.11
CA GLN A 309 15.48 -11.73 29.72
C GLN A 309 14.06 -11.77 29.13
N GLU A 310 13.12 -10.97 29.66
CA GLU A 310 11.76 -10.87 29.14
C GLU A 310 11.70 -10.17 27.77
N ILE A 311 12.50 -9.10 27.58
CA ILE A 311 12.64 -8.44 26.27
C ILE A 311 13.24 -9.41 25.25
N LEU A 312 14.31 -10.14 25.59
CA LEU A 312 14.93 -11.13 24.71
C LEU A 312 13.97 -12.28 24.38
N LYS A 313 13.19 -12.78 25.35
CA LYS A 313 12.12 -13.76 25.13
C LYS A 313 11.06 -13.24 24.15
N SER A 314 10.68 -11.96 24.24
CA SER A 314 9.70 -11.35 23.34
C SER A 314 10.22 -11.24 21.90
N ILE A 315 11.49 -10.86 21.72
CA ILE A 315 12.16 -10.75 20.41
C ILE A 315 12.33 -12.15 19.80
N ALA A 316 12.78 -13.13 20.57
CA ALA A 316 12.92 -14.52 20.13
C ALA A 316 11.57 -15.12 19.70
N LYS A 317 10.49 -14.88 20.47
CA LYS A 317 9.13 -15.32 20.10
C LYS A 317 8.65 -14.69 18.79
N LYS A 318 9.00 -13.43 18.52
CA LYS A 318 8.68 -12.75 17.26
C LYS A 318 9.48 -13.32 16.08
N GLN A 319 10.77 -13.63 16.27
CA GLN A 319 11.60 -14.26 15.23
C GLN A 319 11.15 -15.69 14.91
N VAL A 320 10.80 -16.51 15.91
CA VAL A 320 10.27 -17.87 15.69
C VAL A 320 8.97 -17.84 14.88
N ARG A 321 8.09 -16.85 15.13
CA ARG A 321 6.88 -16.65 14.30
C ARG A 321 7.21 -16.28 12.86
N GLN A 322 8.25 -15.47 12.63
CA GLN A 322 8.70 -15.12 11.28
C GLN A 322 9.32 -16.32 10.54
N ILE A 323 10.09 -17.16 11.24
CA ILE A 323 10.71 -18.37 10.66
C ILE A 323 9.64 -19.39 10.29
N ARG A 324 8.67 -19.69 11.17
CA ARG A 324 7.56 -20.60 10.83
C ARG A 324 6.78 -20.14 9.59
N ARG A 325 6.55 -18.83 9.44
CA ARG A 325 5.95 -18.26 8.23
C ARG A 325 6.79 -18.51 6.97
N ALA A 326 8.12 -18.57 7.08
CA ALA A 326 9.01 -18.84 5.96
C ALA A 326 9.09 -20.36 5.63
N ASP A 327 9.04 -21.22 6.66
CA ASP A 327 9.08 -22.68 6.46
C ASP A 327 7.76 -23.22 5.89
N ASP A 328 6.62 -22.68 6.33
CA ASP A 328 5.30 -22.98 5.73
C ASP A 328 5.25 -22.59 4.24
N ILE A 329 6.09 -21.63 3.81
CA ILE A 329 6.24 -21.23 2.40
C ILE A 329 7.14 -22.22 1.64
N GLY A 330 8.20 -22.74 2.26
CA GLY A 330 9.14 -23.65 1.60
C GLY A 330 8.65 -25.09 1.43
N GLN A 331 7.81 -25.58 2.35
CA GLN A 331 7.45 -27.01 2.39
C GLN A 331 6.35 -27.42 1.38
N TRP A 332 5.64 -26.48 0.77
CA TRP A 332 4.60 -26.76 -0.22
C TRP A 332 5.14 -26.93 -1.65
N ASP A 333 6.35 -26.42 -1.93
CA ASP A 333 6.95 -26.52 -3.27
C ASP A 333 7.54 -27.92 -3.56
N GLU A 334 7.82 -28.73 -2.53
CA GLU A 334 8.44 -30.06 -2.73
C GLU A 334 7.44 -31.22 -2.90
N ASN A 335 6.18 -31.06 -2.49
CA ASN A 335 5.20 -32.17 -2.50
C ASN A 335 3.95 -31.93 -3.39
N GLY A 336 3.79 -30.75 -3.99
CA GLY A 336 2.57 -30.37 -4.73
C GLY A 336 2.51 -30.79 -6.21
N GLY A 337 3.55 -31.43 -6.75
CA GLY A 337 3.62 -31.85 -8.15
C GLY A 337 3.01 -33.23 -8.41
N LYS A 338 1.74 -33.46 -8.06
CA LYS A 338 1.00 -34.65 -8.53
C LYS A 338 -0.23 -34.23 -9.32
N ASN A 339 -0.13 -34.48 -10.62
CA ASN A 339 -1.18 -34.61 -11.65
C ASN A 339 -2.60 -34.72 -11.08
N TRP A 340 -3.43 -33.71 -11.38
CA TRP A 340 -4.90 -33.79 -11.31
C TRP A 340 -5.44 -33.75 -12.74
N ASP A 341 -5.18 -34.81 -13.52
CA ASP A 341 -5.90 -35.05 -14.76
C ASP A 341 -6.58 -36.42 -14.69
N ASN A 342 -7.89 -36.39 -14.87
CA ASN A 342 -8.79 -37.49 -15.25
C ASN A 342 -8.93 -38.68 -14.29
N GLU A 343 -10.00 -38.65 -13.49
CA GLU A 343 -10.87 -39.82 -13.35
C GLU A 343 -12.32 -39.40 -13.06
N SER A 344 -13.13 -39.43 -14.10
CA SER A 344 -14.59 -39.39 -14.04
C SER A 344 -15.10 -40.72 -13.48
N VAL A 345 -15.47 -40.75 -12.19
CA VAL A 345 -16.21 -41.85 -11.59
C VAL A 345 -17.60 -41.38 -11.24
N SER A 346 -18.56 -41.78 -12.07
CA SER A 346 -19.99 -41.77 -11.80
C SER A 346 -20.31 -42.74 -10.66
N THR A 347 -20.72 -42.20 -9.51
CA THR A 347 -21.47 -42.96 -8.49
C THR A 347 -22.70 -42.17 -8.07
N SER A 348 -23.83 -42.61 -8.59
CA SER A 348 -25.16 -42.30 -8.11
C SER A 348 -25.35 -42.91 -6.72
N THR A 349 -25.56 -42.07 -5.71
CA THR A 349 -26.10 -42.51 -4.41
C THR A 349 -27.34 -41.70 -4.13
N SER A 350 -28.49 -42.35 -4.30
CA SER A 350 -29.82 -41.85 -3.98
C SER A 350 -30.01 -41.83 -2.47
N TYR A 351 -30.21 -40.64 -1.89
CA TYR A 351 -30.74 -40.48 -0.54
C TYR A 351 -32.24 -40.21 -0.63
N SER A 352 -33.01 -41.21 -0.22
CA SER A 352 -34.45 -41.15 -0.03
C SER A 352 -34.77 -40.46 1.31
N TYR A 353 -35.41 -39.29 1.25
CA TYR A 353 -36.05 -38.70 2.41
C TYR A 353 -37.52 -39.12 2.46
N LYS A 354 -37.88 -39.85 3.52
CA LYS A 354 -39.26 -40.16 3.89
C LYS A 354 -39.95 -38.88 4.39
N THR A 355 -40.91 -38.37 3.63
CA THR A 355 -41.89 -37.39 4.12
C THR A 355 -43.10 -38.11 4.68
N SER A 356 -43.24 -38.11 6.01
CA SER A 356 -44.50 -38.43 6.69
C SER A 356 -45.41 -37.21 6.65
N GLY A 357 -46.63 -37.40 6.14
CA GLY A 357 -47.65 -36.37 6.04
C GLY A 357 -48.25 -35.97 7.38
N HIS A 358 -48.84 -34.76 7.39
CA HIS A 358 -49.97 -34.45 8.26
C HIS A 358 -50.74 -33.23 7.71
N SER A 359 -52.04 -33.48 7.48
CA SER A 359 -53.21 -32.60 7.64
C SER A 359 -53.28 -31.23 6.94
N THR A 360 -54.26 -31.15 6.03
CA THR A 360 -55.03 -29.98 5.62
C THR A 360 -55.71 -29.28 6.82
N PRO A 361 -55.99 -27.97 6.70
CA PRO A 361 -57.39 -27.59 6.43
C PRO A 361 -57.56 -26.48 5.37
N GLU A 362 -58.81 -26.37 4.94
CA GLU A 362 -59.45 -25.56 3.90
C GLU A 362 -59.39 -24.01 4.06
N PRO A 363 -59.86 -23.23 3.06
CA PRO A 363 -59.30 -21.93 2.71
C PRO A 363 -60.08 -20.74 3.28
N LEU A 364 -59.35 -19.65 3.57
CA LEU A 364 -59.92 -18.32 3.77
C LEU A 364 -59.35 -17.34 2.74
N ASP A 365 -60.27 -16.96 1.86
CA ASP A 365 -60.63 -15.60 1.44
C ASP A 365 -59.55 -14.64 0.89
N SER A 366 -59.84 -14.24 -0.34
CA SER A 366 -59.08 -13.37 -1.21
C SER A 366 -59.33 -11.91 -0.84
N SER A 367 -58.28 -11.17 -0.44
CA SER A 367 -58.25 -9.70 -0.59
C SER A 367 -56.82 -9.17 -0.45
N ARG A 368 -56.04 -9.24 -1.54
CA ARG A 368 -54.78 -8.50 -1.67
C ARG A 368 -55.04 -7.25 -2.52
N ARG A 369 -55.01 -6.08 -1.88
CA ARG A 369 -54.91 -4.77 -2.54
C ARG A 369 -53.57 -4.70 -3.27
N LEU A 370 -53.60 -4.58 -4.59
CA LEU A 370 -52.48 -4.12 -5.41
C LEU A 370 -52.39 -2.59 -5.24
N TYR A 371 -51.28 -2.12 -4.70
CA TYR A 371 -50.86 -0.73 -4.79
C TYR A 371 -50.12 -0.58 -6.13
N ASN A 372 -50.74 0.10 -7.09
CA ASN A 372 -50.06 0.62 -8.28
C ASN A 372 -49.39 1.95 -7.90
N PRO A 373 -48.09 2.15 -8.17
CA PRO A 373 -47.53 3.50 -8.23
C PRO A 373 -47.94 4.18 -9.55
N PRO A 374 -48.15 5.51 -9.56
CA PRO A 374 -48.51 6.23 -10.77
C PRO A 374 -47.29 6.43 -11.69
N ASP A 375 -47.47 6.02 -12.95
CA ASP A 375 -46.65 6.43 -14.09
C ASP A 375 -46.96 7.89 -14.43
N ASP A 376 -46.03 8.80 -14.16
CA ASP A 376 -46.03 10.12 -14.79
C ASP A 376 -44.63 10.73 -14.74
N TYR A 377 -43.84 10.51 -15.81
CA TYR A 377 -42.73 11.38 -16.23
C TYR A 377 -42.36 11.03 -17.68
N GLN A 378 -43.19 11.45 -18.64
CA GLN A 378 -42.72 11.66 -20.01
C GLN A 378 -41.91 12.96 -20.05
N ARG A 379 -40.60 12.86 -20.32
CA ARG A 379 -39.76 13.98 -20.72
C ARG A 379 -39.50 13.89 -22.22
N ASP A 380 -39.97 14.91 -22.92
CA ASP A 380 -39.71 15.19 -24.32
C ASP A 380 -38.21 15.36 -24.59
N TYR A 381 -37.70 14.62 -25.58
CA TYR A 381 -36.42 14.92 -26.23
C TYR A 381 -36.69 15.79 -27.45
N PRO A 382 -36.03 16.96 -27.60
CA PRO A 382 -36.17 17.73 -28.82
C PRO A 382 -35.39 17.08 -29.98
N THR A 383 -36.13 16.84 -31.04
CA THR A 383 -35.69 16.38 -32.36
C THR A 383 -34.72 17.38 -32.98
N ARG A 384 -33.67 16.82 -33.58
CA ARG A 384 -32.61 17.49 -34.33
C ARG A 384 -33.19 18.09 -35.63
N PRO A 385 -32.98 19.38 -35.95
CA PRO A 385 -33.41 19.91 -37.23
C PRO A 385 -32.40 19.60 -38.34
N ASP A 386 -32.93 19.06 -39.44
CA ASP A 386 -32.29 18.92 -40.74
C ASP A 386 -31.78 20.28 -41.25
N SER A 387 -30.51 20.30 -41.65
CA SER A 387 -29.88 21.44 -42.31
C SER A 387 -29.65 21.07 -43.77
N ARG A 388 -30.46 21.65 -44.66
CA ARG A 388 -30.24 21.67 -46.10
C ARG A 388 -30.18 23.13 -46.56
N GLU A 389 -29.29 23.37 -47.53
CA GLU A 389 -29.14 24.55 -48.39
C GLU A 389 -28.20 25.69 -47.97
N SER A 390 -26.99 25.66 -48.55
CA SER A 390 -26.30 26.76 -49.26
C SER A 390 -24.89 26.24 -49.57
N GLY A 391 -24.34 26.19 -50.79
CA GLY A 391 -24.61 26.99 -51.98
C GLY A 391 -23.36 27.80 -52.34
N TYR A 392 -22.23 27.16 -52.71
CA TYR A 392 -21.11 27.84 -53.37
C TYR A 392 -20.36 26.96 -54.38
N ASN A 393 -20.12 27.61 -55.53
CA ASN A 393 -19.36 27.21 -56.71
C ASN A 393 -17.91 26.79 -56.44
N THR A 394 -17.47 25.75 -57.14
CA THR A 394 -16.17 25.59 -57.86
C THR A 394 -16.29 24.25 -58.60
N GLY A 395 -16.21 24.13 -59.92
CA GLY A 395 -15.05 24.44 -60.73
C GLY A 395 -14.49 23.13 -61.31
N LEU A 396 -14.94 22.80 -62.52
CA LEU A 396 -14.34 22.00 -63.61
C LEU A 396 -13.13 21.06 -63.37
N ILE A 397 -13.17 20.00 -64.19
CA ILE A 397 -12.09 19.11 -64.71
C ILE A 397 -11.94 17.73 -64.03
N GLY A 398 -12.15 16.68 -64.84
CA GLY A 398 -11.31 15.47 -64.77
C GLY A 398 -12.04 14.12 -64.75
N ASN A 399 -12.44 13.64 -65.92
CA ASN A 399 -12.81 12.23 -66.14
C ASN A 399 -11.63 11.29 -65.83
N GLY A 400 -11.91 10.17 -65.16
CA GLY A 400 -10.93 9.12 -64.90
C GLY A 400 -11.60 7.81 -64.51
N GLN A 401 -12.19 7.12 -65.50
CA GLN A 401 -12.59 5.71 -65.45
C GLN A 401 -11.39 4.83 -65.09
N LEU A 402 -11.46 4.11 -63.96
CA LEU A 402 -10.73 2.85 -63.78
C LEU A 402 -11.61 1.86 -63.01
N GLN A 403 -12.20 0.93 -63.78
CA GLN A 403 -12.71 -0.33 -63.27
C GLN A 403 -11.51 -1.23 -62.96
N GLY A 404 -11.39 -1.67 -61.72
CA GLY A 404 -10.43 -2.69 -61.29
C GLY A 404 -11.17 -3.80 -60.56
N GLN A 405 -11.45 -4.89 -61.27
CA GLN A 405 -12.00 -6.14 -60.73
C GLN A 405 -10.92 -6.85 -59.90
N TYR A 406 -11.26 -7.30 -58.70
CA TYR A 406 -10.45 -8.21 -57.89
C TYR A 406 -10.82 -9.66 -58.22
N PRO A 407 -9.86 -10.57 -58.52
CA PRO A 407 -10.15 -11.98 -58.54
C PRO A 407 -9.95 -12.61 -57.16
N ILE A 408 -10.99 -13.29 -56.70
CA ILE A 408 -11.01 -14.23 -55.58
C ILE A 408 -10.22 -15.49 -56.01
N LEU A 409 -9.10 -15.76 -55.34
CA LEU A 409 -8.37 -17.03 -55.49
C LEU A 409 -8.73 -17.96 -54.33
N MET A 410 -9.35 -19.09 -54.69
CA MET A 410 -9.53 -20.28 -53.84
C MET A 410 -8.23 -21.10 -53.82
N PRO A 411 -7.85 -21.75 -52.70
CA PRO A 411 -6.68 -22.62 -52.66
C PRO A 411 -7.00 -24.04 -53.12
N HIS A 412 -6.12 -24.58 -53.97
CA HIS A 412 -6.08 -25.98 -54.38
C HIS A 412 -5.54 -26.90 -53.28
N HIS A 413 -6.17 -28.07 -53.17
CA HIS A 413 -5.68 -29.27 -52.50
C HIS A 413 -4.33 -29.73 -53.06
N LEU A 414 -3.34 -29.96 -52.18
CA LEU A 414 -2.23 -30.86 -52.42
C LEU A 414 -2.00 -31.76 -51.20
N SER A 415 -2.20 -33.05 -51.43
CA SER A 415 -1.79 -34.18 -50.61
C SER A 415 -0.28 -34.35 -50.67
N ASN A 416 0.39 -34.50 -49.52
CA ASN A 416 1.70 -35.17 -49.44
C ASN A 416 1.84 -35.86 -48.08
N GLY A 417 2.30 -37.10 -48.13
CA GLY A 417 2.43 -38.04 -47.02
C GLY A 417 3.52 -37.67 -46.03
N TYR A 418 3.29 -38.06 -44.77
CA TYR A 418 4.26 -37.97 -43.69
C TYR A 418 4.79 -39.36 -43.35
N ASP A 419 6.09 -39.57 -43.61
CA ASP A 419 6.89 -40.58 -42.93
C ASP A 419 7.22 -40.12 -41.51
N SER A 420 6.99 -41.01 -40.53
CA SER A 420 7.27 -40.77 -39.11
C SER A 420 8.76 -40.89 -38.79
N PRO A 421 9.37 -39.91 -38.09
CA PRO A 421 10.62 -40.14 -37.38
C PRO A 421 10.38 -40.61 -35.94
N ARG A 422 11.16 -41.62 -35.55
CA ARG A 422 11.22 -42.23 -34.21
C ARG A 422 11.37 -41.20 -33.10
N ARG A 423 10.53 -41.33 -32.06
CA ARG A 423 10.66 -40.66 -30.75
C ARG A 423 11.99 -41.03 -30.10
N ILE A 424 12.88 -40.05 -29.92
CA ILE A 424 13.97 -40.10 -28.95
C ILE A 424 13.46 -39.43 -27.66
N SER A 425 13.60 -40.15 -26.55
CA SER A 425 13.22 -39.74 -25.18
C SER A 425 13.85 -38.38 -24.81
N SER A 426 13.00 -37.40 -24.51
CA SER A 426 13.36 -36.03 -24.07
C SER A 426 13.75 -35.93 -22.59
N ARG A 427 14.05 -37.05 -21.93
CA ARG A 427 14.31 -37.09 -20.48
C ARG A 427 15.76 -36.75 -20.09
N ASP A 428 16.70 -36.82 -21.02
CA ASP A 428 18.14 -36.65 -20.71
C ASP A 428 18.71 -35.26 -21.02
N THR A 429 18.00 -34.41 -21.77
CA THR A 429 18.46 -33.04 -22.08
C THR A 429 18.08 -32.03 -21.00
N SER A 430 16.94 -32.16 -20.32
CA SER A 430 16.52 -31.20 -19.28
C SER A 430 17.34 -31.33 -17.98
N GLN A 431 17.83 -32.54 -17.66
CA GLN A 431 18.67 -32.75 -16.48
C GLN A 431 20.06 -32.13 -16.63
N ARG A 432 20.61 -32.06 -17.87
CA ARG A 432 21.92 -31.46 -18.13
C ARG A 432 21.91 -29.93 -18.16
N GLU A 433 20.80 -29.30 -18.51
CA GLU A 433 20.68 -27.83 -18.49
C GLU A 433 20.43 -27.28 -17.07
N SER A 434 19.69 -28.02 -16.23
CA SER A 434 19.45 -27.67 -14.82
C SER A 434 20.75 -27.68 -13.99
N VAL A 435 21.65 -28.64 -14.23
CA VAL A 435 22.95 -28.71 -13.51
C VAL A 435 23.90 -27.58 -13.92
N LYS A 436 23.85 -27.12 -15.18
CA LYS A 436 24.66 -25.97 -15.64
C LYS A 436 24.14 -24.63 -15.09
N GLY A 437 22.82 -24.46 -14.98
CA GLY A 437 22.21 -23.27 -14.37
C GLY A 437 22.59 -23.10 -12.89
N ASN A 438 22.56 -24.18 -12.13
CA ASN A 438 22.93 -24.16 -10.70
C ASN A 438 24.42 -23.87 -10.48
N GLY A 439 25.30 -24.31 -11.40
CA GLY A 439 26.72 -23.99 -11.35
C GLY A 439 27.03 -22.50 -11.47
N LEU A 440 26.30 -21.79 -12.34
CA LEU A 440 26.45 -20.33 -12.54
C LEU A 440 25.90 -19.52 -11.35
N LEU A 441 24.81 -19.98 -10.75
CA LEU A 441 24.25 -19.34 -9.55
C LEU A 441 25.20 -19.46 -8.35
N ILE A 442 25.81 -20.63 -8.17
CA ILE A 442 26.76 -20.88 -7.07
C ILE A 442 28.04 -20.04 -7.25
N SER A 443 28.54 -19.89 -8.48
CA SER A 443 29.72 -19.06 -8.74
C SER A 443 29.43 -17.56 -8.54
N GLU A 444 28.25 -17.07 -8.92
CA GLU A 444 27.84 -15.69 -8.64
C GLU A 444 27.70 -15.41 -7.14
N LEU A 445 27.10 -16.33 -6.37
CA LEU A 445 26.96 -16.20 -4.93
C LEU A 445 28.31 -16.20 -4.20
N LYS A 446 29.27 -17.03 -4.63
CA LYS A 446 30.64 -17.01 -4.11
C LYS A 446 31.33 -15.67 -4.39
N LEU A 447 31.17 -15.13 -5.60
CA LEU A 447 31.70 -13.81 -5.98
C LEU A 447 31.15 -12.68 -5.09
N ARG A 448 29.84 -12.70 -4.79
CA ARG A 448 29.22 -11.72 -3.88
C ARG A 448 29.71 -11.87 -2.45
N GLN A 449 29.88 -13.11 -1.97
CA GLN A 449 30.37 -13.37 -0.63
C GLN A 449 31.82 -12.91 -0.45
N ASP A 450 32.67 -13.07 -1.46
CA ASP A 450 34.05 -12.58 -1.47
C ASP A 450 34.13 -11.04 -1.57
N LEU A 451 33.22 -10.41 -2.31
CA LEU A 451 33.09 -8.95 -2.34
C LEU A 451 32.74 -8.38 -0.96
N ILE A 452 31.80 -9.02 -0.26
CA ILE A 452 31.42 -8.64 1.12
C ILE A 452 32.61 -8.84 2.06
N LYS A 453 33.34 -9.96 1.96
CA LYS A 453 34.55 -10.18 2.78
C LYS A 453 35.63 -9.12 2.52
N ARG A 454 35.82 -8.69 1.27
CA ARG A 454 36.77 -7.61 0.94
C ARG A 454 36.32 -6.25 1.48
N THR A 455 35.03 -5.91 1.38
CA THR A 455 34.53 -4.63 1.90
C THR A 455 34.57 -4.55 3.43
N HIS A 456 34.47 -5.68 4.12
CA HIS A 456 34.65 -5.75 5.57
C HIS A 456 36.11 -5.83 6.02
N SER A 457 37.01 -6.41 5.21
CA SER A 457 38.46 -6.43 5.49
C SER A 457 39.13 -5.05 5.41
N ILE A 458 38.57 -4.13 4.61
CA ILE A 458 39.10 -2.75 4.43
C ILE A 458 38.74 -1.81 5.61
N LYS A 459 38.03 -2.29 6.65
CA LYS A 459 37.61 -1.47 7.80
C LYS A 459 38.37 -1.69 9.12
N GLY A 460 39.47 -2.44 9.12
CA GLY A 460 40.40 -2.46 10.24
C GLY A 460 41.41 -1.32 10.11
N ASP A 461 41.14 -0.16 10.72
CA ASP A 461 42.10 0.88 11.19
C ASP A 461 41.47 2.29 11.31
N ARG A 462 40.22 2.39 11.80
CA ARG A 462 39.62 3.70 12.14
C ARG A 462 38.87 3.70 13.47
N ASP A 463 39.54 3.25 14.53
CA ASP A 463 39.15 3.55 15.91
C ASP A 463 40.18 4.49 16.54
N ALA A 464 40.03 5.79 16.28
CA ALA A 464 40.72 6.80 17.07
C ALA A 464 39.90 8.08 17.32
N HIS A 465 38.86 8.41 16.57
CA HIS A 465 38.12 9.68 16.74
C HIS A 465 36.61 9.47 16.62
N SER A 466 35.99 8.99 17.71
CA SER A 466 34.54 9.03 17.88
C SER A 466 34.12 10.41 18.42
N PRO A 467 33.19 11.13 17.75
CA PRO A 467 32.81 12.50 18.11
C PRO A 467 31.83 12.61 19.29
N TYR A 468 31.56 11.53 20.03
CA TYR A 468 30.51 11.48 21.05
C TYR A 468 30.97 11.68 22.51
N LYS A 469 32.13 12.32 22.75
CA LYS A 469 32.71 12.39 24.11
C LYS A 469 32.65 13.73 24.85
N GLN A 470 31.97 14.76 24.35
CA GLN A 470 31.90 16.04 25.07
C GLN A 470 30.52 16.67 24.97
N ASN A 471 29.75 16.61 26.07
CA ASN A 471 28.74 17.60 26.45
C ASN A 471 28.23 17.28 27.87
N ASN A 472 29.01 17.70 28.88
CA ASN A 472 28.53 17.83 30.26
C ASN A 472 28.27 19.33 30.51
N ASN A 473 27.03 19.77 30.32
CA ASN A 473 26.57 21.04 30.88
C ASN A 473 25.04 20.99 31.03
N PHE A 474 24.57 20.61 32.23
CA PHE A 474 23.17 20.29 32.52
C PHE A 474 22.37 21.49 33.10
N ASP A 475 23.00 22.64 33.32
CA ASP A 475 22.37 23.73 34.09
C ASP A 475 21.44 24.64 33.26
N ASN A 476 21.37 24.47 31.93
CA ASN A 476 20.62 25.38 31.04
C ASN A 476 19.26 24.85 30.52
N ILE A 477 18.76 23.69 30.99
CA ILE A 477 17.56 23.03 30.40
C ILE A 477 16.36 22.99 31.36
N ILE A 478 16.50 23.48 32.60
CA ILE A 478 15.41 23.45 33.58
C ILE A 478 14.88 24.87 33.81
N GLU A 479 13.74 25.21 33.21
CA GLU A 479 12.94 26.37 33.65
C GLU A 479 12.00 25.93 34.79
N PRO A 480 12.14 26.47 36.01
CA PRO A 480 11.19 26.21 37.09
C PRO A 480 9.90 27.00 36.86
N ASN A 481 8.82 26.32 36.48
CA ASN A 481 7.47 26.87 36.50
C ASN A 481 7.01 27.06 37.95
N ARG A 482 7.21 28.26 38.49
CA ARG A 482 6.48 28.77 39.67
C ARG A 482 5.55 29.88 39.20
N HIS A 483 4.30 29.56 38.91
CA HIS A 483 3.13 30.44 39.06
C HIS A 483 1.89 29.69 38.55
N ILE A 484 1.17 28.99 39.44
CA ILE A 484 -0.31 28.91 39.49
C ILE A 484 -0.61 28.77 41.00
N ARG A 485 -1.21 29.81 41.58
CA ARG A 485 -2.01 29.74 42.81
C ARG A 485 -3.45 29.97 42.39
#